data_AF-A0AAD8EA48-F1
#
_entry.id   AF-A0AAD8EA48-F1
#
_cell.length_a   1.000
_cell.length_b   1.000
_cell.length_c   1.000
_cell.angle_alpha   90.00
_cell.angle_beta   90.00
_cell.angle_gamma   90.00
#
_symmetry.space_group_name_H-M   'P 1'
#
loop_
_entity.id
_entity.type
_entity.pdbx_description
1 polymer ?
#
loop_
_entity_poly.entity_id
_entity_poly.type
_entity_poly.pdbx_seq_one_letter_code
_entity_poly.pdbx_strand_id
1 'polypeptide(L)'
;MRPGKMASAPIESMIVEDKSEPEKPVDREKTCPLLLRVFCNTGRHHNILDYSRGNVPANELQIYTWMDATLREITSLVKEVNPEARRKGTYF
;
A
#
# COMPACT_ATOMS: atom_id res chain seq x y z
N MET A 1 40.41 -39.27 -28.90
CA MET A 1 39.90 -38.78 -27.60
C MET A 1 40.56 -37.46 -27.26
N ARG A 2 39.84 -36.34 -27.42
CA ARG A 2 40.11 -35.05 -26.76
C ARG A 2 38.75 -34.42 -26.44
N PRO A 3 38.41 -34.12 -25.18
CA PRO A 3 37.10 -33.55 -24.85
C PRO A 3 37.09 -32.05 -25.19
N GLY A 4 36.10 -31.64 -25.98
CA GLY A 4 35.81 -30.23 -26.24
C GLY A 4 35.25 -29.58 -24.97
N LYS A 5 35.95 -28.56 -24.47
CA LYS A 5 35.60 -27.81 -23.27
C LYS A 5 34.40 -26.91 -23.60
N MET A 6 33.22 -27.20 -23.05
CA MET A 6 32.09 -26.26 -23.09
C MET A 6 32.39 -25.10 -22.15
N ALA A 7 32.61 -23.91 -22.72
CA ALA A 7 32.68 -22.68 -21.97
C ALA A 7 31.26 -22.22 -21.63
N SER A 8 30.88 -22.31 -20.36
CA SER A 8 29.68 -21.65 -19.83
C SER A 8 29.96 -20.15 -19.73
N ALA A 9 29.25 -19.33 -20.50
CA ALA A 9 29.26 -17.89 -20.32
C ALA A 9 28.57 -17.54 -18.98
N PRO A 10 29.12 -16.64 -18.15
CA PRO A 10 28.41 -16.14 -16.98
C PRO A 10 27.28 -15.22 -17.46
N ILE A 11 26.06 -15.51 -16.99
CA ILE A 11 24.91 -14.61 -17.15
C ILE A 11 25.12 -13.50 -16.13
N GLU A 12 25.70 -12.37 -16.55
CA GLU A 12 25.76 -11.17 -15.71
C GLU A 12 24.32 -10.65 -15.54
N SER A 13 23.84 -10.67 -14.30
CA SER A 13 22.57 -10.06 -13.92
C SER A 13 22.70 -8.54 -14.06
N MET A 14 22.10 -7.96 -15.09
CA MET A 14 21.90 -6.51 -15.16
C MET A 14 20.92 -6.12 -14.05
N ILE A 15 21.45 -5.49 -13.00
CA ILE A 15 20.64 -4.75 -12.04
C ILE A 15 20.24 -3.47 -12.77
N VAL A 16 19.02 -3.44 -13.30
CA VAL A 16 18.43 -2.19 -13.78
C VAL A 16 18.11 -1.38 -12.55
N GLU A 17 18.90 -0.33 -12.29
CA GLU A 17 18.53 0.69 -11.30
C GLU A 17 17.23 1.34 -11.77
N ASP A 18 16.11 0.91 -11.19
CA ASP A 18 14.79 1.50 -11.40
C ASP A 18 14.82 2.93 -10.83
N LYS A 19 15.17 3.89 -11.68
CA LYS A 19 15.11 5.30 -11.35
C LYS A 19 13.64 5.72 -11.43
N SER A 20 12.87 5.36 -10.41
CA SER A 20 11.45 5.70 -10.30
C SER A 20 11.27 7.21 -10.47
N GLU A 21 10.64 7.62 -11.56
CA GLU A 21 10.29 9.03 -11.79
C GLU A 21 9.45 9.55 -10.61
N PRO A 22 9.61 10.81 -10.20
CA PRO A 22 8.79 11.37 -9.13
C PRO A 22 7.32 11.29 -9.51
N GLU A 23 6.51 10.71 -8.62
CA GLU A 23 5.07 10.57 -8.81
C GLU A 23 4.46 11.95 -9.10
N LYS A 24 3.83 12.09 -10.27
CA LYS A 24 3.19 13.34 -10.67
C LYS A 24 1.91 13.54 -9.85
N PRO A 25 1.64 14.76 -9.34
CA PRO A 25 0.42 15.04 -8.61
C PRO A 25 -0.81 14.79 -9.49
N VAL A 26 -1.87 14.22 -8.91
CA VAL A 26 -3.08 13.84 -9.64
C VAL A 26 -4.01 15.05 -9.79
N ASP A 27 -4.54 15.27 -11.00
CA ASP A 27 -5.59 16.27 -11.22
C ASP A 27 -6.93 15.72 -10.68
N ARG A 28 -7.27 16.08 -9.43
CA ARG A 28 -8.46 15.59 -8.70
C ARG A 28 -9.79 16.05 -9.31
N GLU A 29 -9.81 17.08 -10.14
CA GLU A 29 -11.03 17.55 -10.83
C GLU A 29 -11.35 16.71 -12.06
N LYS A 30 -10.32 16.22 -12.75
CA LYS A 30 -10.47 15.42 -13.98
C LYS A 30 -10.36 13.91 -13.75
N THR A 31 -9.81 13.50 -12.61
CA THR A 31 -9.58 12.09 -12.29
C THR A 31 -10.69 11.58 -11.38
N CYS A 32 -11.39 10.53 -11.78
CA CYS A 32 -12.35 9.87 -10.90
C CYS A 32 -11.65 9.33 -9.65
N PRO A 33 -12.18 9.59 -8.44
CA PRO A 33 -11.60 9.05 -7.22
C PRO A 33 -11.73 7.53 -7.18
N LEU A 34 -10.77 6.88 -6.52
CA LEU A 34 -10.84 5.47 -6.15
C LEU A 34 -11.54 5.30 -4.81
N LEU A 35 -12.14 4.12 -4.60
CA LEU A 35 -12.69 3.71 -3.33
C LEU A 35 -11.60 2.98 -2.53
N LEU A 36 -11.04 3.64 -1.52
CA LEU A 36 -10.09 3.07 -0.58
C LEU A 36 -10.84 2.47 0.62
N ARG A 37 -10.67 1.16 0.84
CA ARG A 37 -11.20 0.44 2.00
C ARG A 37 -10.12 0.33 3.08
N VAL A 38 -10.32 1.00 4.20
CA VAL A 38 -9.38 1.06 5.34
C VAL A 38 -9.93 0.24 6.50
N PHE A 39 -9.11 -0.62 7.09
CA PHE A 39 -9.50 -1.46 8.22
C PHE A 39 -8.64 -1.11 9.44
N CYS A 40 -9.24 -0.49 10.47
CA CYS A 40 -8.50 0.06 11.62
C CYS A 40 -8.63 -0.81 12.87
N ASN A 41 -7.53 -1.34 13.38
CA ASN A 41 -7.51 -2.10 14.64
C ASN A 41 -6.69 -1.39 15.72
N THR A 42 -7.01 -1.62 16.99
CA THR A 42 -6.29 -1.05 18.13
C THR A 42 -5.17 -1.98 18.60
N GLY A 43 -3.95 -1.43 18.74
CA GLY A 43 -2.80 -2.12 19.34
C GLY A 43 -2.01 -3.05 18.41
N ARG A 44 -2.62 -3.60 17.35
CA ARG A 44 -1.94 -4.40 16.32
C ARG A 44 -2.68 -4.37 14.99
N HIS A 45 -2.00 -4.69 13.89
CA HIS A 45 -2.67 -4.93 12.61
C HIS A 45 -3.58 -6.16 12.67
N HIS A 46 -4.60 -6.21 11.79
CA HIS A 46 -5.40 -7.42 11.60
C HIS A 46 -4.52 -8.59 11.14
N ASN A 47 -4.90 -9.80 11.49
CA ASN A 47 -4.18 -10.98 11.03
C ASN A 47 -4.47 -11.15 9.52
N ILE A 48 -3.47 -11.58 8.75
CA ILE A 48 -3.64 -11.88 7.32
C ILE A 48 -4.77 -12.90 7.09
N LEU A 49 -4.97 -13.83 8.03
CA LEU A 49 -6.02 -14.84 7.97
C LEU A 49 -7.44 -14.24 8.04
N ASP A 50 -7.60 -13.05 8.63
CA ASP A 50 -8.88 -12.35 8.73
C ASP A 50 -9.37 -11.87 7.35
N TYR A 51 -8.46 -11.77 6.37
CA TYR A 51 -8.74 -11.41 4.98
C TYR A 51 -8.95 -12.62 4.06
N SER A 52 -8.91 -13.84 4.60
CA SER A 52 -8.98 -15.06 3.80
C SER A 52 -10.41 -15.40 3.39
N ARG A 53 -10.56 -16.10 2.26
CA ARG A 53 -11.84 -16.64 1.75
C ARG A 53 -12.94 -15.59 1.55
N GLY A 54 -12.56 -14.35 1.25
CA GLY A 54 -13.51 -13.25 1.03
C GLY A 54 -14.05 -12.63 2.33
N ASN A 55 -13.57 -13.06 3.49
CA ASN A 55 -13.84 -12.38 4.74
C ASN A 55 -13.01 -11.11 4.84
N VAL A 56 -13.55 -10.10 5.52
CA VAL A 56 -12.83 -8.90 5.92
C VAL A 56 -13.27 -8.50 7.33
N PRO A 57 -12.40 -7.80 8.08
CA PRO A 57 -12.79 -7.21 9.37
C PRO A 57 -13.99 -6.26 9.26
N ALA A 58 -14.88 -6.25 10.27
CA ALA A 58 -16.13 -5.50 10.24
C ALA A 58 -15.98 -3.97 10.41
N ASN A 59 -14.81 -3.53 10.89
CA ASN A 59 -14.40 -2.14 11.08
C ASN A 59 -13.87 -1.51 9.78
N GLU A 60 -14.62 -1.70 8.70
CA GLU A 60 -14.31 -1.13 7.39
C GLU A 60 -14.69 0.35 7.33
N LEU A 61 -13.75 1.17 6.88
CA LEU A 61 -13.96 2.57 6.54
C LEU A 61 -13.74 2.74 5.03
N GLN A 62 -14.72 3.31 4.35
CA GLN A 62 -14.64 3.59 2.91
C GLN A 62 -14.33 5.07 2.67
N ILE A 63 -13.29 5.33 1.89
CA ILE A 63 -12.81 6.68 1.58
C ILE A 63 -12.73 6.85 0.07
N TYR A 64 -13.37 7.89 -0.45
CA TYR A 64 -13.15 8.34 -1.83
C TYR A 64 -11.90 9.21 -1.88
N THR A 65 -10.87 8.77 -2.60
CA THR A 65 -9.59 9.48 -2.66
C THR A 65 -8.87 9.24 -3.99
N TRP A 66 -7.63 9.69 -4.12
CA TRP A 66 -6.79 9.51 -5.31
C TRP A 66 -5.48 8.83 -4.95
N MET A 67 -4.72 8.40 -5.95
CA MET A 67 -3.43 7.72 -5.75
C MET A 67 -2.39 8.59 -5.04
N ASP A 68 -2.54 9.93 -5.08
CA ASP A 68 -1.65 10.89 -4.42
C ASP A 68 -2.03 11.21 -2.97
N ALA A 69 -3.02 10.50 -2.42
CA ALA A 69 -3.51 10.75 -1.07
C ALA A 69 -2.43 10.50 -0.02
N THR A 70 -2.19 11.50 0.82
CA THR A 70 -1.18 11.41 1.87
C THR A 70 -1.72 10.65 3.08
N LEU A 71 -0.83 10.00 3.84
CA LEU A 71 -1.18 9.37 5.12
C LEU A 71 -1.84 10.35 6.10
N ARG A 72 -1.48 11.64 6.03
CA ARG A 72 -2.08 12.69 6.86
C ARG A 72 -3.55 12.94 6.50
N GLU A 73 -3.89 12.96 5.21
CA GLU A 73 -5.28 13.09 4.76
C GLU A 73 -6.09 11.87 5.22
N ILE A 74 -5.58 10.66 4.96
CA ILE A 74 -6.25 9.41 5.35
C ILE A 74 -6.45 9.35 6.87
N THR A 75 -5.41 9.65 7.66
CA THR A 75 -5.49 9.62 9.13
C THR A 75 -6.48 10.65 9.68
N SER A 76 -6.59 11.81 9.03
CA SER A 76 -7.56 12.84 9.45
C SER A 76 -9.00 12.35 9.26
N LEU A 77 -9.29 11.70 8.12
CA LEU A 77 -10.59 11.09 7.84
C LEU A 77 -10.90 9.94 8.82
N VAL A 78 -9.91 9.10 9.13
CA VAL A 78 -10.07 8.03 10.14
C VAL A 78 -10.43 8.61 11.51
N LYS A 79 -9.80 9.72 11.93
CA LYS A 79 -10.13 10.41 13.19
C LYS A 79 -11.53 10.99 13.19
N GLU A 80 -12.04 11.46 12.05
CA GLU A 80 -13.41 11.96 11.96
C GLU A 80 -14.45 10.87 12.20
N VAL A 81 -14.20 9.66 11.70
CA VAL A 81 -15.17 8.56 11.79
C VAL A 81 -14.98 7.66 13.02
N ASN A 82 -13.75 7.52 13.53
CA ASN A 82 -13.44 6.69 14.69
C ASN A 82 -13.05 7.55 15.93
N PRO A 83 -13.97 7.74 16.91
CA PRO A 83 -13.71 8.54 18.10
C PRO A 83 -12.53 8.05 18.94
N GLU A 84 -12.31 6.73 19.01
CA GLU A 84 -11.17 6.14 19.75
C GLU A 84 -9.83 6.60 19.18
N ALA A 85 -9.80 6.88 17.88
CA ALA A 85 -8.63 7.34 17.15
C ALA A 85 -8.28 8.82 17.43
N ARG A 86 -9.19 9.57 18.09
CA ARG A 86 -9.00 10.98 18.50
C ARG A 86 -8.27 11.13 19.83
N ARG A 87 -8.06 10.06 20.59
CA ARG A 87 -7.41 10.13 21.91
C ARG A 87 -6.02 10.75 21.77
N LYS A 88 -5.68 11.65 22.72
CA LYS A 88 -4.35 12.28 22.74
C LYS A 88 -3.29 11.18 22.92
N GLY A 89 -2.29 11.18 22.04
CA GLY A 89 -1.24 10.15 22.02
C GLY A 89 -1.57 8.93 21.15
N THR A 90 -2.66 8.93 20.39
CA THR A 90 -2.90 7.88 19.38
C THR A 90 -1.93 8.01 18.20
N TYR A 91 -1.22 6.93 17.92
CA TYR A 91 -0.35 6.77 16.75
C TYR A 91 -1.05 5.91 15.70
N PHE A 92 -0.78 6.22 14.43
CA PHE A 92 -1.29 5.54 13.25
C PHE A 92 -0.12 5.00 12.45
#